data_AF-A0A0F5LD62-F1
#
_entry.id   AF-A0A0F5LD62-F1
#
_cell.length_a   1.000
_cell.length_b   1.000
_cell.length_c   1.000
_cell.angle_alpha   90.00
_cell.angle_beta   90.00
_cell.angle_gamma   90.00
#
_symmetry.space_group_name_H-M   'P 1'
#
loop_
_entity.id
_entity.type
_entity.pdbx_description
1 polymer ?
#
loop_
_entity_poly.entity_id
_entity_poly.type
_entity_poly.pdbx_seq_one_letter_code
_entity_poly.pdbx_strand_id
1 'polypeptide(L)'
;MPSIYRVDASIRLDGSVSRAVADTLESALMAELNGADVIRRDVGLTPLPATAWAGAVFGPYVPAEQRTPEQAEGLALARQLADELQAADAVIFAVPLYNFGVSQHFKAYVDLLLTEPRFAPGATPAVAGRPAQLIITRGGGYGPGTPRHGWDHATAWYRRMLADVLKLDLEIVEVELTLADVTPAMEALRGAAAENLANAHSTAQTQARALARRLADSTVLDLAVGAR
;
A
#
# COMPACT_ATOMS: atom_id res chain seq x y z
N MET A 1 -1.37 13.56 -17.36
CA MET A 1 -0.72 12.23 -17.28
C MET A 1 -1.31 11.52 -16.08
N PRO A 2 -1.44 10.18 -16.08
CA PRO A 2 -1.92 9.47 -14.90
C PRO A 2 -0.98 9.71 -13.70
N SER A 3 -1.57 9.88 -12.52
CA SER A 3 -0.86 10.03 -11.26
C SER A 3 -0.88 8.72 -10.47
N ILE A 4 0.28 8.25 -10.04
CA ILE A 4 0.45 7.03 -9.26
C ILE A 4 0.97 7.40 -7.87
N TYR A 5 0.28 6.93 -6.84
CA TYR A 5 0.77 7.05 -5.47
C TYR A 5 1.29 5.71 -4.97
N ARG A 6 2.52 5.69 -4.46
CA ARG A 6 3.17 4.50 -3.93
C ARG A 6 3.52 4.66 -2.46
N VAL A 7 3.13 3.67 -1.66
CA VAL A 7 3.46 3.58 -0.23
C VAL A 7 4.34 2.36 0.02
N ASP A 8 5.57 2.60 0.46
CA ASP A 8 6.50 1.56 0.87
C ASP A 8 6.58 1.48 2.41
N ALA A 9 6.40 0.28 2.97
CA ALA A 9 6.37 0.08 4.43
C ALA A 9 7.47 -0.85 4.97
N SER A 10 8.41 -1.25 4.12
CA SER A 10 9.55 -2.07 4.53
C SER A 10 10.63 -1.23 5.20
N ILE A 11 11.09 -1.66 6.37
CA ILE A 11 12.26 -1.08 7.07
C ILE A 11 13.59 -1.34 6.34
N ARG A 12 13.57 -2.17 5.29
CA ARG A 12 14.74 -2.46 4.48
C ARG A 12 14.69 -1.64 3.20
N LEU A 13 15.81 -1.05 2.83
CA LEU A 13 16.05 -0.57 1.48
C LEU A 13 16.58 -1.73 0.63
N ASP A 14 17.80 -2.17 0.93
CA ASP A 14 18.44 -3.30 0.27
C ASP A 14 17.83 -4.64 0.67
N GLY A 15 17.65 -5.54 -0.30
CA GLY A 15 17.06 -6.86 -0.08
C GLY A 15 15.57 -6.82 0.30
N SER A 16 14.89 -5.69 0.10
CA SER A 16 13.45 -5.57 0.32
C SER A 16 12.67 -6.13 -0.86
N VAL A 17 12.15 -7.36 -0.69
CA VAL A 17 11.36 -8.03 -1.75
C VAL A 17 10.10 -7.24 -2.11
N SER A 18 9.42 -6.62 -1.13
CA SER A 18 8.19 -5.85 -1.42
C SER A 18 8.49 -4.65 -2.31
N ARG A 19 9.63 -3.97 -2.09
CA ARG A 19 10.07 -2.84 -2.91
C ARG A 19 10.44 -3.30 -4.31
N ALA A 20 11.24 -4.37 -4.44
CA ALA A 20 11.68 -4.87 -5.74
C ALA A 20 10.49 -5.26 -6.66
N VAL A 21 9.46 -5.90 -6.10
CA VAL A 21 8.26 -6.26 -6.86
C VAL A 21 7.42 -5.01 -7.19
N ALA A 22 7.30 -4.05 -6.26
CA ALA A 22 6.64 -2.78 -6.53
C ALA A 22 7.37 -1.94 -7.60
N ASP A 23 8.71 -1.93 -7.60
CA ASP A 23 9.55 -1.29 -8.62
C ASP A 23 9.30 -1.91 -10.00
N THR A 24 9.11 -3.23 -10.05
CA THR A 24 8.78 -3.93 -11.30
C THR A 24 7.41 -3.53 -11.82
N LEU A 25 6.40 -3.48 -10.94
CA LEU A 25 5.05 -3.03 -11.29
C LEU A 25 5.08 -1.60 -11.81
N GLU A 26 5.71 -0.70 -11.06
CA GLU A 26 5.81 0.72 -11.39
C GLU A 26 6.54 0.96 -12.71
N SER A 27 7.68 0.30 -12.92
CA SER A 27 8.47 0.43 -14.16
C SER A 27 7.69 -0.06 -15.37
N ALA A 28 6.98 -1.19 -15.26
CA ALA A 28 6.13 -1.70 -16.32
C ALA A 28 4.96 -0.75 -16.61
N LEU A 29 4.34 -0.20 -15.57
CA LEU A 29 3.23 0.75 -15.69
C LEU A 29 3.68 2.04 -16.40
N MET A 30 4.82 2.61 -16.00
CA MET A 30 5.41 3.78 -16.65
C MET A 30 5.71 3.53 -18.13
N ALA A 31 6.23 2.35 -18.46
CA ALA A 31 6.53 1.98 -19.85
C ALA A 31 5.25 1.89 -20.71
N GLU A 32 4.19 1.27 -20.19
CA GLU A 32 2.91 1.12 -20.90
C GLU A 32 2.16 2.46 -21.05
N LEU A 33 2.29 3.36 -20.07
CA LEU A 33 1.64 4.68 -20.09
C LEU A 33 2.44 5.75 -20.87
N ASN A 34 3.66 5.44 -21.33
CA ASN A 34 4.63 6.41 -21.86
C ASN A 34 4.93 7.56 -20.87
N GLY A 35 5.01 7.21 -19.58
CA GLY A 35 5.22 8.15 -18.47
C GLY A 35 3.99 8.30 -17.56
N ALA A 36 4.24 8.52 -16.28
CA ALA A 36 3.25 8.80 -15.25
C ALA A 36 3.89 9.68 -14.16
N ASP A 37 3.08 10.48 -13.47
CA ASP A 37 3.56 11.22 -12.31
C ASP A 37 3.55 10.29 -11.09
N VAL A 38 4.70 10.04 -10.46
CA VAL A 38 4.79 9.11 -9.32
C VAL A 38 5.10 9.86 -8.04
N ILE A 39 4.16 9.83 -7.10
CA ILE A 39 4.36 10.32 -5.73
C ILE A 39 4.68 9.13 -4.84
N ARG A 40 5.81 9.20 -4.13
CA ARG A 40 6.25 8.13 -3.22
C ARG A 40 6.19 8.58 -1.77
N ARG A 41 5.59 7.75 -0.92
CA ARG A 41 5.67 7.85 0.53
C ARG A 41 6.33 6.60 1.11
N ASP A 42 7.47 6.80 1.74
CA ASP A 42 8.21 5.74 2.41
C ASP A 42 8.00 5.80 3.92
N VAL A 43 7.03 5.04 4.43
CA VAL A 43 6.78 4.98 5.87
C VAL A 43 7.72 4.01 6.59
N GLY A 44 8.42 3.15 5.85
CA GLY A 44 9.38 2.20 6.42
C GLY A 44 10.74 2.81 6.76
N LEU A 45 11.22 3.76 5.95
CA LEU A 45 12.49 4.47 6.15
C LEU A 45 12.31 5.90 6.67
N THR A 46 11.18 6.53 6.36
CA THR A 46 10.78 7.84 6.90
C THR A 46 9.49 7.67 7.71
N PRO A 47 9.56 7.01 8.88
CA PRO A 47 8.39 6.69 9.66
C PRO A 47 7.66 7.95 10.12
N LEU A 48 6.34 7.87 10.19
CA LEU A 48 5.51 8.93 10.75
C LEU A 48 5.82 9.09 12.25
N PRO A 49 5.72 10.30 12.83
CA PRO A 49 5.95 10.50 14.25
C PRO A 49 5.04 9.58 15.08
N ALA A 50 5.60 8.85 16.04
CA ALA A 50 4.84 7.89 16.85
C ALA A 50 3.71 8.54 17.66
N THR A 51 3.81 9.84 17.93
CA THR A 51 2.81 10.65 18.65
C THR A 51 1.72 11.20 17.74
N ALA A 52 1.89 11.18 16.42
CA ALA A 52 1.01 11.89 15.49
C ALA A 52 -0.43 11.37 15.55
N TRP A 53 -0.63 10.05 15.66
CA TRP A 53 -1.97 9.49 15.77
C TRP A 53 -2.69 9.94 17.06
N ALA A 54 -1.98 9.99 18.19
CA ALA A 54 -2.54 10.47 19.46
C ALA A 54 -2.92 11.96 19.37
N GLY A 55 -2.13 12.77 18.67
CA GLY A 55 -2.48 14.16 18.37
C GLY A 55 -3.71 14.27 17.45
N ALA A 56 -3.80 13.43 16.44
CA ALA A 56 -4.85 13.51 15.42
C ALA A 56 -6.20 12.93 15.88
N VAL A 57 -6.23 11.84 16.63
CA VAL A 57 -7.45 11.02 16.83
C VAL A 57 -8.59 11.77 17.54
N PHE A 58 -8.28 12.69 18.44
CA PHE A 58 -9.27 13.51 19.13
C PHE A 58 -9.40 14.93 18.57
N GLY A 59 -8.45 15.36 17.74
CA GLY A 59 -8.41 16.71 17.16
C GLY A 59 -9.69 17.15 16.42
N PRO A 60 -10.41 16.27 15.68
CA PRO A 60 -11.64 16.65 15.00
C PRO A 60 -12.77 17.08 15.95
N TYR A 61 -12.72 16.66 17.22
CA TYR A 61 -13.72 16.99 18.24
C TYR A 61 -13.38 18.23 19.06
N VAL A 62 -12.23 18.87 18.78
CA VAL A 62 -11.76 20.08 19.46
C VAL A 62 -11.90 21.28 18.51
N PRO A 63 -12.53 22.41 18.93
CA PRO A 63 -12.56 23.65 18.15
C PRO A 63 -11.16 24.09 17.74
N ALA A 64 -11.00 24.63 16.52
CA ALA A 64 -9.69 24.87 15.93
C ALA A 64 -8.80 25.78 16.80
N GLU A 65 -9.39 26.78 17.44
CA GLU A 65 -8.75 27.74 18.33
C GLU A 65 -8.34 27.18 19.70
N GLN A 66 -8.83 25.98 20.06
CA GLN A 66 -8.53 25.31 21.32
C GLN A 66 -7.58 24.11 21.15
N ARG A 67 -7.17 23.81 19.91
CA ARG A 67 -6.29 22.67 19.64
C ARG A 67 -4.89 22.91 20.19
N THR A 68 -4.31 21.88 20.78
CA THR A 68 -2.88 21.91 21.14
C THR A 68 -2.03 21.88 19.87
N PRO A 69 -0.75 22.30 19.93
CA PRO A 69 0.17 22.17 18.80
C PRO A 69 0.22 20.75 18.22
N GLU A 70 0.27 19.73 19.08
CA GLU A 70 0.33 18.32 18.68
C GLU A 70 -0.95 17.87 17.95
N GLN A 71 -2.10 18.39 18.37
CA GLN A 71 -3.37 18.14 17.67
C GLN A 71 -3.38 18.79 16.30
N ALA A 72 -2.92 20.05 16.20
CA ALA A 72 -2.84 20.76 14.93
C ALA A 72 -1.87 20.06 13.96
N GLU A 73 -0.69 19.66 14.42
CA GLU A 73 0.31 18.94 13.63
C GLU A 73 -0.18 17.55 13.18
N GLY A 74 -0.78 16.78 14.09
CA GLY A 74 -1.34 15.46 13.77
C GLY A 74 -2.45 15.54 12.71
N LEU A 75 -3.36 16.51 12.85
CA LEU A 75 -4.42 16.76 11.87
C LEU A 75 -3.87 17.23 10.52
N ALA A 76 -2.87 18.10 10.52
CA ALA A 76 -2.22 18.57 9.29
C ALA A 76 -1.55 17.40 8.55
N LEU A 77 -0.87 16.51 9.29
CA LEU A 77 -0.29 15.31 8.71
C LEU A 77 -1.38 14.36 8.16
N ALA A 78 -2.44 14.09 8.90
CA ALA A 78 -3.56 13.27 8.42
C ALA A 78 -4.17 13.84 7.14
N ARG A 79 -4.35 15.17 7.07
CA ARG A 79 -4.81 15.89 5.89
C ARG A 79 -3.87 15.69 4.70
N GLN A 80 -2.57 15.85 4.91
CA GLN A 80 -1.57 15.63 3.87
C GLN A 80 -1.63 14.20 3.31
N LEU A 81 -1.68 13.17 4.17
CA LEU A 81 -1.75 11.77 3.72
C LEU A 81 -3.03 11.50 2.92
N ALA A 82 -4.15 12.07 3.35
CA ALA A 82 -5.43 12.00 2.64
C ALA A 82 -5.37 12.68 1.27
N ASP A 83 -4.73 13.85 1.19
CA ASP A 83 -4.58 14.60 -0.06
C ASP A 83 -3.65 13.87 -1.05
N GLU A 84 -2.53 13.32 -0.59
CA GLU A 84 -1.62 12.49 -1.38
C GLU A 84 -2.34 11.26 -1.97
N LEU A 85 -3.09 10.53 -1.14
CA LEU A 85 -3.85 9.35 -1.58
C LEU A 85 -5.00 9.72 -2.54
N GLN A 86 -5.71 10.80 -2.26
CA GLN A 86 -6.86 11.23 -3.06
C GLN A 86 -6.45 11.76 -4.44
N ALA A 87 -5.28 12.36 -4.57
CA ALA A 87 -4.80 12.96 -5.83
C ALA A 87 -4.34 11.95 -6.90
N ALA A 88 -4.11 10.68 -6.53
CA ALA A 88 -3.65 9.67 -7.47
C ALA A 88 -4.79 8.99 -8.22
N ASP A 89 -4.54 8.53 -9.44
CA ASP A 89 -5.45 7.73 -10.26
C ASP A 89 -5.34 6.23 -9.94
N ALA A 90 -4.16 5.79 -9.49
CA ALA A 90 -3.96 4.43 -8.98
C ALA A 90 -2.94 4.41 -7.83
N VAL A 91 -3.00 3.36 -7.02
CA VAL A 91 -2.20 3.24 -5.79
C VAL A 91 -1.40 1.94 -5.76
N ILE A 92 -0.17 2.00 -5.26
CA ILE A 92 0.69 0.83 -5.04
C ILE A 92 1.04 0.78 -3.55
N PHE A 93 0.74 -0.33 -2.88
CA PHE A 93 1.10 -0.61 -1.49
C PHE A 93 2.11 -1.73 -1.43
N ALA A 94 3.34 -1.46 -0.97
CA ALA A 94 4.37 -2.46 -0.79
C ALA A 94 4.62 -2.72 0.70
N VAL A 95 4.01 -3.78 1.22
CA VAL A 95 3.95 -4.06 2.66
C VAL A 95 4.55 -5.42 3.03
N PRO A 96 5.36 -5.49 4.09
CA PRO A 96 5.81 -6.75 4.65
C PRO A 96 4.88 -7.26 5.75
N LEU A 97 4.95 -8.56 6.01
CA LEU A 97 4.52 -9.17 7.27
C LEU A 97 5.69 -9.16 8.26
N TYR A 98 5.52 -8.48 9.40
CA TYR A 98 6.50 -8.46 10.48
C TYR A 98 5.88 -8.99 11.76
N ASN A 99 6.61 -9.88 12.44
CA ASN A 99 6.20 -10.45 13.73
C ASN A 99 4.76 -11.00 13.69
N PHE A 100 4.42 -11.76 12.64
CA PHE A 100 3.10 -12.37 12.42
C PHE A 100 1.95 -11.37 12.13
N GLY A 101 2.25 -10.08 12.08
CA GLY A 101 1.26 -9.03 11.91
C GLY A 101 1.66 -7.96 10.89
N VAL A 102 0.88 -6.89 10.94
CA VAL A 102 0.98 -5.72 10.08
C VAL A 102 2.26 -4.93 10.38
N SER A 103 2.88 -4.33 9.37
CA SER A 103 3.96 -3.36 9.57
C SER A 103 3.46 -2.22 10.45
N GLN A 104 4.11 -1.97 11.60
CA GLN A 104 3.72 -0.89 12.52
C GLN A 104 3.63 0.46 11.81
N HIS A 105 4.51 0.70 10.83
CA HIS A 105 4.58 1.95 10.08
C HIS A 105 3.37 2.11 9.16
N PHE A 106 2.97 1.02 8.51
CA PHE A 106 1.76 1.02 7.69
C PHE A 106 0.50 1.12 8.52
N LYS A 107 0.47 0.47 9.70
CA LYS A 107 -0.63 0.61 10.65
C LYS A 107 -0.81 2.07 11.10
N ALA A 108 0.28 2.75 11.47
CA ALA A 108 0.27 4.16 11.83
C ALA A 108 -0.20 5.07 10.68
N TYR A 109 0.23 4.78 9.45
CA TYR A 109 -0.24 5.48 8.24
C TYR A 109 -1.76 5.36 8.08
N VAL A 110 -2.30 4.15 8.16
CA VAL A 110 -3.75 3.91 8.06
C VAL A 110 -4.49 4.57 9.23
N ASP A 111 -3.99 4.43 10.46
CA ASP A 111 -4.63 5.00 11.65
C ASP A 111 -4.75 6.53 11.57
N LEU A 112 -3.71 7.21 11.08
CA LEU A 112 -3.74 8.65 10.82
C LEU A 112 -4.71 9.00 9.70
N LEU A 113 -4.66 8.29 8.57
CA LEU A 113 -5.56 8.52 7.44
C LEU A 113 -7.03 8.47 7.87
N LEU A 114 -7.41 7.52 8.73
CA LEU A 114 -8.78 7.37 9.22
C LEU A 114 -9.23 8.49 10.19
N THR A 115 -8.33 9.32 10.71
CA THR A 115 -8.71 10.53 11.47
C THR A 115 -9.18 11.66 10.56
N GLU A 116 -8.88 11.58 9.26
CA GLU A 116 -9.35 12.55 8.28
C GLU A 116 -10.81 12.23 7.89
N PRO A 117 -11.77 13.17 8.02
CA PRO A 117 -13.19 12.89 7.84
C PRO A 117 -13.58 12.27 6.49
N ARG A 118 -12.84 12.53 5.41
CA ARG A 118 -13.09 11.94 4.07
C ARG A 118 -12.80 10.44 4.03
N PHE A 119 -11.99 9.95 4.97
CA PHE A 119 -11.52 8.57 5.04
C PHE A 119 -12.02 7.83 6.30
N ALA A 120 -12.74 8.52 7.19
CA ALA A 120 -13.28 7.92 8.40
C ALA A 120 -14.18 6.68 8.10
N PRO A 121 -14.16 5.63 8.93
CA PRO A 121 -15.02 4.46 8.74
C PRO A 121 -16.49 4.85 8.62
N GLY A 122 -17.18 4.30 7.61
CA GLY A 122 -18.57 4.63 7.29
C GLY A 122 -18.74 5.79 6.29
N ALA A 123 -17.68 6.57 6.03
CA ALA A 123 -17.66 7.47 4.89
C ALA A 123 -17.62 6.67 3.56
N THR A 124 -17.87 7.38 2.44
CA THR A 124 -17.51 6.88 1.10
C THR A 124 -16.35 7.73 0.61
N PRO A 125 -15.10 7.26 0.75
CA PRO A 125 -13.94 8.00 0.32
C PRO A 125 -13.99 8.28 -1.18
N ALA A 126 -13.43 9.42 -1.61
CA ALA A 126 -13.30 9.75 -3.03
C ALA A 126 -12.42 8.75 -3.81
N VAL A 127 -11.68 7.90 -3.09
CA VAL A 127 -10.86 6.82 -3.65
C VAL A 127 -11.62 5.51 -3.86
N ALA A 128 -12.91 5.45 -3.52
CA ALA A 128 -13.71 4.25 -3.72
C ALA A 128 -13.74 3.83 -5.20
N GLY A 129 -13.52 2.55 -5.48
CA GLY A 129 -13.40 1.97 -6.81
C GLY A 129 -12.07 2.28 -7.52
N ARG A 130 -11.19 3.07 -6.91
CA ARG A 130 -9.90 3.40 -7.50
C ARG A 130 -8.99 2.16 -7.55
N PRO A 131 -8.31 1.89 -8.67
CA PRO A 131 -7.39 0.77 -8.76
C PRO A 131 -6.27 0.86 -7.73
N ALA A 132 -6.02 -0.25 -7.02
CA ALA A 132 -4.92 -0.37 -6.09
C ALA A 132 -4.23 -1.72 -6.22
N GLN A 133 -2.91 -1.72 -6.14
CA GLN A 133 -2.05 -2.89 -6.19
C GLN A 133 -1.42 -3.08 -4.82
N LEU A 134 -1.62 -4.25 -4.21
CA LEU A 134 -1.07 -4.59 -2.91
C LEU A 134 -0.03 -5.71 -3.05
N ILE A 135 1.23 -5.35 -2.88
CA ILE A 135 2.36 -6.27 -2.81
C ILE A 135 2.56 -6.64 -1.35
N ILE A 136 2.34 -7.92 -1.01
CA ILE A 136 2.52 -8.48 0.33
C ILE A 136 3.70 -9.43 0.31
N THR A 137 4.60 -9.30 1.28
CA THR A 137 5.74 -10.21 1.41
C THR A 137 5.80 -10.90 2.77
N ARG A 138 6.14 -12.19 2.77
CA ARG A 138 6.21 -13.05 3.95
C ARG A 138 7.53 -13.81 3.97
N GLY A 139 8.18 -13.80 5.14
CA GLY A 139 9.47 -14.45 5.31
C GLY A 139 9.42 -15.97 5.21
N GLY A 140 8.34 -16.59 5.68
CA GLY A 140 8.08 -18.03 5.59
C GLY A 140 6.77 -18.32 4.84
N GLY A 141 6.37 -19.59 4.83
CA GLY A 141 5.07 -20.02 4.32
C GLY A 141 4.01 -20.03 5.43
N TYR A 142 2.80 -19.60 5.08
CA TYR A 142 1.67 -19.47 6.02
C TYR A 142 0.39 -20.18 5.53
N GLY A 143 0.44 -20.80 4.35
CA GLY A 143 -0.68 -21.55 3.80
C GLY A 143 -0.94 -22.89 4.51
N PRO A 144 -2.05 -23.58 4.15
CA PRO A 144 -2.37 -24.91 4.67
C PRO A 144 -1.19 -25.88 4.56
N GLY A 145 -0.94 -26.65 5.63
CA GLY A 145 0.16 -27.63 5.68
C GLY A 145 1.53 -27.06 6.07
N THR A 146 1.68 -25.74 6.20
CA THR A 146 2.92 -25.14 6.71
C THR A 146 2.94 -25.10 8.25
N PRO A 147 4.12 -25.10 8.91
CA PRO A 147 4.22 -25.05 10.37
C PRO A 147 3.58 -23.81 11.02
N ARG A 148 3.39 -22.73 10.25
CA ARG A 148 2.81 -21.46 10.70
C ARG A 148 1.46 -21.17 10.05
N HIS A 149 0.76 -22.21 9.59
CA HIS A 149 -0.59 -22.08 9.08
C HIS A 149 -1.49 -21.37 10.10
N GLY A 150 -2.17 -20.31 9.67
CA GLY A 150 -3.06 -19.49 10.51
C GLY A 150 -2.37 -18.37 11.29
N TRP A 151 -1.04 -18.18 11.15
CA TRP A 151 -0.29 -17.12 11.83
C TRP A 151 -0.12 -15.85 10.99
N ASP A 152 -0.73 -15.79 9.82
CA ASP A 152 -0.77 -14.55 9.03
C ASP A 152 -1.93 -13.67 9.51
N HIS A 153 -1.65 -12.76 10.43
CA HIS A 153 -2.59 -11.74 10.88
C HIS A 153 -2.49 -10.44 10.08
N ALA A 154 -1.61 -10.36 9.08
CA ALA A 154 -1.34 -9.15 8.32
C ALA A 154 -2.21 -9.08 7.06
N THR A 155 -2.24 -10.15 6.26
CA THR A 155 -2.88 -10.16 4.94
C THR A 155 -4.36 -9.86 5.01
N ALA A 156 -5.08 -10.51 5.92
CA ALA A 156 -6.50 -10.27 6.12
C ALA A 156 -6.79 -8.83 6.59
N TRP A 157 -5.91 -8.27 7.43
CA TRP A 157 -6.03 -6.89 7.89
C TRP A 157 -5.79 -5.90 6.75
N TYR A 158 -4.74 -6.09 5.93
CA TYR A 158 -4.48 -5.23 4.76
C TYR A 158 -5.65 -5.24 3.79
N ARG A 159 -6.17 -6.43 3.45
CA ARG A 159 -7.34 -6.58 2.58
C ARG A 159 -8.56 -5.86 3.16
N ARG A 160 -8.87 -6.08 4.45
CA ARG A 160 -9.99 -5.42 5.12
C ARG A 160 -9.89 -3.90 5.04
N MET A 161 -8.72 -3.36 5.36
CA MET A 161 -8.54 -1.92 5.36
C MET A 161 -8.61 -1.31 3.96
N LEU A 162 -7.92 -1.90 2.99
CA LEU A 162 -7.79 -1.32 1.66
C LEU A 162 -9.03 -1.57 0.80
N ALA A 163 -9.56 -2.79 0.78
CA ALA A 163 -10.70 -3.15 -0.07
C ALA A 163 -12.04 -2.79 0.58
N ASP A 164 -12.23 -3.02 1.88
CA ASP A 164 -13.56 -2.85 2.49
C ASP A 164 -13.75 -1.47 3.13
N VAL A 165 -12.74 -0.97 3.84
CA VAL A 165 -12.84 0.33 4.51
C VAL A 165 -12.55 1.47 3.55
N LEU A 166 -11.41 1.42 2.84
CA LEU A 166 -11.06 2.43 1.83
C LEU A 166 -11.78 2.24 0.49
N LYS A 167 -12.44 1.09 0.29
CA LYS A 167 -13.23 0.75 -0.90
C LYS A 167 -12.41 0.76 -2.20
N LEU A 168 -11.11 0.50 -2.12
CA LEU A 168 -10.25 0.42 -3.30
C LEU A 168 -10.55 -0.84 -4.11
N ASP A 169 -10.40 -0.75 -5.43
CA ASP A 169 -10.41 -1.93 -6.30
C ASP A 169 -9.05 -2.61 -6.24
N LEU A 170 -8.94 -3.62 -5.38
CA LEU A 170 -7.66 -4.15 -4.90
C LEU A 170 -7.25 -5.43 -5.64
N GLU A 171 -6.15 -5.36 -6.38
CA GLU A 171 -5.41 -6.51 -6.88
C GLU A 171 -4.16 -6.76 -6.02
N ILE A 172 -3.74 -8.02 -5.93
CA ILE A 172 -2.76 -8.44 -4.92
C ILE A 172 -1.67 -9.30 -5.56
N VAL A 173 -0.42 -9.02 -5.17
CA VAL A 173 0.76 -9.84 -5.45
C VAL A 173 1.31 -10.33 -4.12
N GLU A 174 1.34 -11.65 -3.93
CA GLU A 174 1.88 -12.26 -2.71
C GLU A 174 3.23 -12.90 -3.00
N VAL A 175 4.20 -12.69 -2.10
CA VAL A 175 5.51 -13.33 -2.17
C VAL A 175 5.82 -13.97 -0.83
N GLU A 176 6.08 -15.26 -0.82
CA GLU A 176 6.45 -16.01 0.38
C GLU A 176 7.88 -16.53 0.32
N LEU A 177 8.37 -17.02 1.46
CA LEU A 177 9.69 -17.62 1.63
C LEU A 177 10.84 -16.63 1.42
N THR A 178 10.61 -15.33 1.64
CA THR A 178 11.62 -14.28 1.40
C THR A 178 12.84 -14.35 2.33
N LEU A 179 12.79 -15.19 3.38
CA LEU A 179 13.93 -15.44 4.27
C LEU A 179 14.72 -16.71 3.92
N ALA A 180 14.37 -17.45 2.86
CA ALA A 180 15.00 -18.73 2.53
C ALA A 180 16.51 -18.63 2.28
N ASP A 181 16.98 -17.54 1.67
CA ASP A 181 18.41 -17.38 1.37
C ASP A 181 19.26 -17.13 2.62
N VAL A 182 18.69 -16.49 3.63
CA VAL A 182 19.37 -16.06 4.86
C VAL A 182 19.07 -16.93 6.08
N THR A 183 18.18 -17.93 5.94
CA THR A 183 17.79 -18.82 7.04
C THR A 183 18.27 -20.25 6.73
N PRO A 184 19.30 -20.76 7.43
CA PRO A 184 19.84 -22.10 7.15
C PRO A 184 18.80 -23.22 7.18
N ALA A 185 17.83 -23.15 8.11
CA ALA A 185 16.74 -24.13 8.20
C ALA A 185 15.77 -24.13 7.01
N MET A 186 15.88 -23.15 6.11
CA MET A 186 15.06 -23.00 4.90
C MET A 186 15.87 -23.26 3.62
N GLU A 187 17.10 -23.77 3.70
CA GLU A 187 17.96 -23.98 2.52
C GLU A 187 17.27 -24.82 1.43
N ALA A 188 16.57 -25.89 1.81
CA ALA A 188 15.83 -26.74 0.88
C ALA A 188 14.67 -26.02 0.17
N LEU A 189 14.26 -24.84 0.67
CA LEU A 189 13.16 -24.04 0.12
C LEU A 189 13.66 -22.94 -0.84
N ARG A 190 14.97 -22.76 -1.04
CA ARG A 190 15.52 -21.69 -1.90
C ARG A 190 15.01 -21.76 -3.34
N GLY A 191 14.86 -22.97 -3.89
CA GLY A 191 14.27 -23.16 -5.23
C GLY A 191 12.84 -22.64 -5.32
N ALA A 192 11.99 -23.02 -4.35
CA ALA A 192 10.61 -22.55 -4.27
C ALA A 192 10.53 -21.03 -4.00
N ALA A 193 11.44 -20.48 -3.20
CA ALA A 193 11.52 -19.04 -2.95
C ALA A 193 11.87 -18.25 -4.23
N ALA A 194 12.82 -18.75 -5.03
CA ALA A 194 13.17 -18.14 -6.30
C ALA A 194 12.01 -18.20 -7.31
N GLU A 195 11.29 -19.31 -7.37
CA GLU A 195 10.09 -19.46 -8.19
C GLU A 195 8.96 -18.51 -7.75
N ASN A 196 8.68 -18.44 -6.45
CA ASN A 196 7.70 -17.50 -5.89
C ASN A 196 8.03 -16.05 -6.25
N LEU A 197 9.30 -15.66 -6.13
CA LEU A 197 9.74 -14.32 -6.49
C LEU A 197 9.59 -14.05 -7.98
N ALA A 198 10.01 -14.98 -8.85
CA ALA A 198 9.86 -14.84 -10.30
C ALA A 198 8.39 -14.71 -10.72
N ASN A 199 7.51 -15.53 -10.13
CA ASN A 199 6.07 -15.49 -10.37
C ASN A 199 5.46 -14.15 -9.91
N ALA A 200 5.93 -13.61 -8.78
CA ALA A 200 5.50 -12.29 -8.31
C ALA A 200 5.88 -11.17 -9.27
N HIS A 201 7.12 -11.18 -9.79
CA HIS A 201 7.54 -10.21 -10.81
C HIS A 201 6.71 -10.33 -12.10
N SER A 202 6.46 -11.55 -12.58
CA SER A 202 5.61 -11.79 -13.76
C SER A 202 4.16 -11.31 -13.54
N THR A 203 3.62 -11.56 -12.35
CA THR A 203 2.27 -11.12 -11.95
C THR A 203 2.20 -9.60 -11.91
N ALA A 204 3.18 -8.95 -11.27
CA ALA A 204 3.30 -7.50 -11.20
C ALA A 204 3.37 -6.85 -12.60
N GLN A 205 4.12 -7.43 -13.53
CA GLN A 205 4.16 -6.98 -14.92
C GLN A 205 2.80 -7.13 -15.63
N THR A 206 2.12 -8.26 -15.41
CA THR A 206 0.81 -8.53 -16.02
C THR A 206 -0.25 -7.55 -15.50
N GLN A 207 -0.30 -7.35 -14.18
CA GLN A 207 -1.20 -6.39 -13.54
C GLN A 207 -0.90 -4.95 -13.94
N ALA A 208 0.38 -4.58 -14.09
CA ALA A 208 0.76 -3.26 -14.59
C ALA A 208 0.19 -2.98 -15.99
N ARG A 209 0.27 -3.95 -16.91
CA ARG A 209 -0.32 -3.83 -18.26
C ARG A 209 -1.83 -3.70 -18.23
N ALA A 210 -2.50 -4.49 -17.39
CA ALA A 210 -3.95 -4.42 -17.22
C ALA A 210 -4.38 -3.05 -16.65
N LEU A 211 -3.66 -2.58 -15.63
CA LEU A 211 -3.89 -1.28 -15.02
C LEU A 211 -3.65 -0.12 -16.01
N ALA A 212 -2.58 -0.18 -16.80
CA ALA A 212 -2.28 0.83 -17.81
C ALA A 212 -3.44 1.02 -18.80
N ARG A 213 -4.00 -0.11 -19.30
CA ARG A 213 -5.17 -0.09 -20.20
C ARG A 213 -6.38 0.55 -19.53
N ARG A 214 -6.67 0.17 -18.28
CA ARG A 214 -7.79 0.74 -17.51
C ARG A 214 -7.66 2.25 -17.35
N LEU A 215 -6.47 2.75 -17.00
CA LEU A 215 -6.22 4.19 -16.83
C LEU A 215 -6.31 4.95 -18.15
N ALA A 216 -5.86 4.35 -19.26
CA ALA A 216 -6.01 4.93 -20.58
C ALA A 216 -7.48 5.06 -20.98
N ASP A 217 -8.29 4.02 -20.75
CA ASP A 217 -9.72 4.00 -21.09
C ASP A 217 -10.51 5.05 -20.28
N SER A 218 -10.23 5.18 -18.97
CA SER A 218 -10.86 6.20 -18.11
C SER A 218 -10.55 7.63 -18.59
N THR A 219 -9.32 7.89 -19.03
CA THR A 219 -8.92 9.22 -19.55
C THR A 219 -9.70 9.58 -20.81
N VAL A 220 -9.97 8.60 -21.69
CA VAL A 220 -10.75 8.81 -22.92
C VAL A 220 -12.21 9.13 -22.59
N LEU A 221 -12.78 8.46 -21.59
CA LEU A 221 -14.15 8.69 -21.12
C LEU A 221 -14.33 10.11 -20.55
N ASP A 222 -13.39 10.61 -19.74
CA ASP A 222 -13.48 11.95 -19.16
C ASP A 222 -13.42 13.06 -20.24
N LEU A 223 -12.57 12.88 -21.25
CA LEU A 223 -12.50 13.81 -22.40
C LEU A 223 -13.80 13.83 -23.22
N ALA A 224 -14.50 12.70 -23.34
CA ALA A 224 -15.74 12.61 -24.08
C ALA A 224 -16.94 13.25 -23.33
N VAL A 225 -16.91 13.25 -21.99
CA VAL A 225 -17.95 13.88 -21.16
C VAL A 225 -17.72 15.38 -21.00
N GLY A 226 -16.47 15.84 -20.86
CA GLY A 226 -16.13 17.26 -20.73
C GLY A 226 -16.29 18.10 -22.01
N ALA A 227 -16.52 17.46 -23.17
CA ALA A 227 -16.76 18.12 -24.46
C ALA A 227 -18.25 18.36 -24.78
N ARG A 228 -19.16 18.11 -23.83
CA ARG A 228 -20.62 18.29 -23.99
C ARG A 228 -21.18 19.43 -23.16
#